data_AF-S0FFF1-F1
#
_entry.id   AF-S0FFF1-F1
#
_cell.length_a   1.000
_cell.length_b   1.000
_cell.length_c   1.000
_cell.angle_alpha   90.00
_cell.angle_beta   90.00
_cell.angle_gamma   90.00
#
_symmetry.space_group_name_H-M   'P 1'
#
loop_
_entity.id
_entity.type
_entity.pdbx_description
1 polymer ?
#
loop_
_entity_poly.entity_id
_entity_poly.type
_entity_poly.pdbx_seq_one_letter_code
_entity_poly.pdbx_strand_id
1 'polypeptide(L)'
;MIIKLNNEQKELKEMFREFIETQVIPSANRFDAEEHLSKDTISKMSKKGYLESIIPRSYGGSEMDNITVGILNEELGRGCS
;
A
#
# COMPACT_ATOMS: atom_id res chain seq x y z
N MET A 1 -25.65 4.98 10.02
CA MET A 1 -24.23 4.55 9.94
C MET A 1 -23.93 4.26 8.48
N ILE A 2 -22.89 4.85 7.91
CA ILE A 2 -22.46 4.59 6.51
C ILE A 2 -21.30 3.59 6.58
N ILE A 3 -21.46 2.42 5.96
CA ILE A 3 -20.50 1.29 6.01
C ILE A 3 -19.98 0.97 4.59
N LYS A 4 -19.93 1.97 3.71
CA LYS A 4 -19.45 1.81 2.32
C LYS A 4 -18.35 2.81 2.03
N LEU A 5 -17.40 2.38 1.21
CA LEU A 5 -16.36 3.27 0.68
C LEU A 5 -16.98 4.38 -0.17
N ASN A 6 -16.44 5.59 -0.05
CA ASN A 6 -16.73 6.66 -1.00
C ASN A 6 -16.03 6.39 -2.36
N ASN A 7 -16.27 7.22 -3.37
CA ASN A 7 -15.71 6.98 -4.71
C ASN A 7 -14.18 7.08 -4.74
N GLU A 8 -13.61 8.09 -4.06
CA GLU A 8 -12.16 8.28 -3.95
C GLU A 8 -11.48 7.06 -3.31
N GLN A 9 -12.03 6.54 -2.21
CA GLN A 9 -11.54 5.34 -1.53
C GLN A 9 -11.61 4.09 -2.42
N LYS A 10 -12.61 3.98 -3.29
CA LYS A 10 -12.68 2.87 -4.26
C LYS A 10 -11.62 2.99 -5.35
N GLU A 11 -11.42 4.19 -5.88
CA GLU A 11 -10.37 4.45 -6.88
C GLU A 11 -8.99 4.16 -6.29
N LEU A 12 -8.73 4.64 -5.06
CA LEU A 12 -7.50 4.34 -4.33
C LEU A 12 -7.34 2.85 -4.06
N LYS A 13 -8.41 2.12 -3.70
CA LYS A 13 -8.39 0.66 -3.53
C LYS A 13 -7.88 -0.05 -4.78
N GLU A 14 -8.43 0.30 -5.95
CA GLU A 14 -8.02 -0.33 -7.21
C GLU A 14 -6.57 0.05 -7.60
N MET A 15 -6.15 1.29 -7.34
CA MET A 15 -4.74 1.69 -7.53
C MET A 15 -3.78 0.93 -6.61
N PHE A 16 -4.15 0.73 -5.34
CA PHE A 16 -3.36 -0.06 -4.41
C PHE A 16 -3.29 -1.51 -4.87
N ARG A 17 -4.43 -2.10 -5.24
CA ARG A 17 -4.50 -3.46 -5.78
C ARG A 17 -3.57 -3.66 -6.97
N GLU A 18 -3.66 -2.80 -7.98
CA GLU A 18 -2.83 -2.89 -9.18
C GLU A 18 -1.33 -2.80 -8.84
N PHE A 19 -0.97 -1.90 -7.93
CA PHE A 19 0.42 -1.79 -7.47
C PHE A 19 0.88 -3.07 -6.76
N ILE A 20 0.08 -3.62 -5.86
CA ILE A 20 0.42 -4.84 -5.12
C ILE A 20 0.55 -6.04 -6.08
N GLU A 21 -0.39 -6.20 -7.02
CA GLU A 21 -0.38 -7.29 -8.00
C GLU A 21 0.83 -7.24 -8.93
N THR A 22 1.25 -6.05 -9.33
CA THR A 22 2.34 -5.88 -10.31
C THR A 22 3.72 -5.76 -9.67
N GLN A 23 3.82 -5.21 -8.45
CA GLN A 23 5.11 -4.88 -7.82
C GLN A 23 5.44 -5.72 -6.59
N VAL A 24 4.45 -6.32 -5.92
CA VAL A 24 4.65 -7.02 -4.63
C VAL A 24 4.46 -8.53 -4.79
N ILE A 25 3.29 -8.98 -5.24
CA ILE A 25 2.94 -10.41 -5.36
C ILE A 25 4.01 -11.23 -6.11
N PRO A 26 4.58 -10.78 -7.25
CA PRO A 26 5.54 -11.59 -8.01
C PRO A 26 6.81 -11.94 -7.23
N SER A 27 7.14 -11.19 -6.18
CA SER A 27 8.32 -11.43 -5.34
C SER A 27 8.01 -11.95 -3.94
N ALA A 28 6.73 -11.99 -3.53
CA ALA A 28 6.32 -12.32 -2.16
C ALA A 28 6.87 -13.66 -1.66
N ASN A 29 6.65 -14.75 -2.42
CA ASN A 29 7.13 -16.10 -2.05
C ASN A 29 8.66 -16.17 -1.93
N ARG A 30 9.38 -15.41 -2.76
CA ARG A 30 10.84 -15.36 -2.71
C ARG A 30 11.31 -14.60 -1.46
N PHE A 31 10.68 -13.48 -1.15
CA PHE A 31 11.01 -12.70 0.05
C PHE A 31 10.78 -13.49 1.33
N ASP A 32 9.71 -14.26 1.40
CA ASP A 32 9.42 -15.15 2.52
C ASP A 32 10.50 -16.25 2.65
N ALA A 33 10.76 -16.99 1.56
CA ALA A 33 11.75 -18.07 1.57
C ALA A 33 13.19 -17.60 1.85
N GLU A 34 13.55 -16.40 1.42
CA GLU A 34 14.88 -15.80 1.63
C GLU A 34 14.97 -14.96 2.92
N GLU A 35 13.87 -14.80 3.67
CA GLU A 35 13.74 -13.86 4.79
C GLU A 35 14.25 -12.45 4.43
N HIS A 36 14.04 -12.02 3.18
CA HIS A 36 14.66 -10.84 2.61
C HIS A 36 13.67 -9.96 1.85
N LEU A 37 13.49 -8.72 2.32
CA LEU A 37 12.73 -7.71 1.59
C LEU A 37 13.64 -6.88 0.68
N SER A 38 13.33 -6.86 -0.61
CA SER A 38 14.09 -6.09 -1.61
C SER A 38 14.03 -4.58 -1.36
N LYS A 39 15.20 -3.93 -1.41
CA LYS A 39 15.31 -2.45 -1.41
C LYS A 39 14.57 -1.81 -2.58
N ASP A 40 14.44 -2.49 -3.72
CA ASP A 40 13.68 -1.99 -4.88
C ASP A 40 12.18 -1.90 -4.56
N THR A 41 11.62 -2.93 -3.93
CA THR A 41 10.21 -2.94 -3.51
C THR A 41 9.93 -1.83 -2.50
N ILE A 42 10.79 -1.67 -1.48
CA ILE A 42 10.69 -0.59 -0.50
C ILE A 42 10.75 0.78 -1.20
N SER A 43 11.69 0.97 -2.13
CA SER A 43 11.84 2.21 -2.90
C SER A 43 10.61 2.53 -3.74
N LYS A 44 10.02 1.52 -4.40
CA LYS A 44 8.79 1.68 -5.18
C LYS A 44 7.60 2.07 -4.30
N MET A 45 7.47 1.49 -3.10
CA MET A 45 6.42 1.84 -2.14
C MET A 45 6.57 3.28 -1.63
N SER A 46 7.79 3.70 -1.25
CA SER A 46 8.04 5.08 -0.81
C SER A 46 7.79 6.10 -1.93
N LYS A 47 8.20 5.83 -3.18
CA LYS A 47 7.92 6.73 -4.31
C LYS A 47 6.43 6.97 -4.55
N LYS A 48 5.57 6.04 -4.14
CA LYS A 48 4.12 6.17 -4.20
C LYS A 48 3.52 6.84 -2.95
N GLY A 49 4.33 7.10 -1.93
CA GLY A 49 3.91 7.70 -0.67
C GLY A 49 3.19 6.71 0.26
N TYR A 50 3.35 5.41 0.05
CA TYR A 50 2.61 4.37 0.77
C TYR A 50 3.22 4.05 2.14
N LEU A 51 4.54 4.20 2.31
CA LEU A 51 5.22 3.95 3.59
C LEU A 51 5.05 5.11 4.59
N GLU A 52 4.87 6.31 4.05
CA GLU A 52 4.66 7.58 4.72
C GLU A 52 3.19 8.03 4.63
N SER A 53 2.28 7.08 4.46
CA SER A 53 0.88 7.30 4.11
C SER A 53 0.15 8.21 5.10
N ILE A 54 0.32 8.00 6.42
CA ILE A 54 -0.32 8.81 7.47
C ILE A 54 0.48 10.08 7.86
N ILE A 55 1.72 10.22 7.38
CA ILE A 55 2.59 11.33 7.78
C ILE A 55 2.08 12.63 7.12
N PRO A 56 2.04 13.76 7.84
CA PRO A 56 1.60 15.03 7.25
C PRO A 56 2.48 15.46 6.08
N ARG A 57 1.88 16.17 5.11
CA ARG A 57 2.60 16.67 3.92
C ARG A 57 3.74 17.61 4.26
N SER A 58 3.63 18.37 5.35
CA SER A 58 4.70 19.27 5.85
C SER A 58 5.98 18.53 6.23
N TYR A 59 5.91 17.23 6.48
CA TYR A 59 7.05 16.35 6.75
C TYR A 59 7.38 15.42 5.58
N GLY A 60 6.78 15.64 4.40
CA GLY A 60 7.00 14.84 3.19
C GLY A 60 6.13 13.59 3.07
N GLY A 61 5.09 13.43 3.89
CA GLY A 61 4.16 12.31 3.80
C GLY A 61 2.96 12.54 2.87
N SER A 62 2.09 11.54 2.80
CA SER A 62 0.89 11.58 1.93
C SER A 62 -0.37 12.11 2.62
N GLU A 63 -0.37 12.18 3.96
CA GLU A 63 -1.49 12.66 4.77
C GLU A 63 -2.84 12.01 4.42
N MET A 64 -2.80 10.68 4.20
CA MET A 64 -3.99 9.87 3.94
C MET A 64 -4.83 9.72 5.22
N ASP A 65 -6.15 9.70 5.07
CA ASP A 65 -7.04 9.42 6.19
C ASP A 65 -6.97 7.94 6.63
N ASN A 66 -7.41 7.66 7.85
CA ASN A 66 -7.31 6.32 8.44
C ASN A 66 -8.05 5.23 7.67
N ILE A 67 -9.15 5.55 6.98
CA ILE A 67 -9.88 4.56 6.18
C ILE A 67 -9.06 4.22 4.94
N THR A 68 -8.51 5.24 4.27
CA THR A 68 -7.62 5.03 3.11
C THR A 68 -6.36 4.24 3.48
N VAL A 69 -5.72 4.55 4.62
CA VAL A 69 -4.58 3.77 5.14
C VAL A 69 -5.00 2.32 5.45
N GLY A 70 -6.19 2.13 6.00
CA GLY A 70 -6.77 0.80 6.23
C GLY A 70 -6.91 0.00 4.93
N ILE A 71 -7.41 0.62 3.86
CA ILE A 71 -7.57 -0.01 2.55
C ILE A 71 -6.20 -0.36 1.94
N LEU A 72 -5.21 0.52 2.05
CA LEU A 72 -3.84 0.25 1.60
C LEU A 72 -3.27 -1.00 2.30
N ASN A 73 -3.43 -1.08 3.61
CA ASN A 73 -2.98 -2.23 4.39
C ASN A 73 -3.77 -3.51 4.07
N GLU A 74 -5.09 -3.41 3.81
CA GLU A 74 -5.92 -4.53 3.39
C GLU A 74 -5.42 -5.13 2.06
N GLU A 75 -5.19 -4.30 1.04
CA GLU A 75 -4.68 -4.80 -0.25
C GLU A 75 -3.23 -5.31 -0.15
N LEU A 76 -2.37 -4.67 0.65
CA LEU A 76 -1.01 -5.17 0.91
C LEU A 76 -1.05 -6.55 1.58
N GLY A 77 -1.84 -6.71 2.65
CA GLY A 77 -2.00 -7.99 3.34
C GLY A 77 -2.62 -9.07 2.45
N ARG A 78 -3.55 -8.72 1.57
CA ARG A 78 -4.10 -9.66 0.58
C ARG A 78 -3.03 -10.22 -0.37
N GLY A 79 -2.04 -9.40 -0.74
CA GLY A 79 -1.01 -9.79 -1.70
C GLY A 79 0.24 -10.42 -1.07
N CYS A 80 0.58 -10.06 0.16
CA CYS A 80 1.81 -10.47 0.82
C CYS A 80 1.62 -10.41 2.34
N SER A 81 1.11 -11.50 2.94
CA SER A 81 1.00 -11.73 4.39
C SER A 81 1.40 -13.15 4.75
#